data_AF-A0A433PCV2-F1
#
_entry.id   AF-A0A433PCV2-F1
#
_cell.length_a   1.000
_cell.length_b   1.000
_cell.length_c   1.000
_cell.angle_alpha   90.00
_cell.angle_beta   90.00
_cell.angle_gamma   90.00
#
_symmetry.space_group_name_H-M   'P 1'
#
loop_
_entity.id
_entity.type
_entity.pdbx_description
1 polymer ?
#
loop_
_entity_poly.entity_id
_entity_poly.type
_entity_poly.pdbx_seq_one_letter_code
_entity_poly.pdbx_strand_id
1 'polypeptide(L)'
;MGLMLPSTLYYYRTLVLYPDVPDGHVYPIIILSPTLSSSYNATTPPTPTKRNMEELLTCPVCLELAKVPRETICCNQLFCLECARPLQRCPVCRAERFSIRENKLVARILDSLPIACPFECGASVTRGNLEDHIATCEQRMFDCRVSTCEQISHKGQALYLQHMVDQHPDLVEEVLTQFFDNREKEKKKAESSLTIEPEIGGFSALSIGSRDIYDAWAGYYLDEDAEISQRRSSLPSDNNRGRRARPYRRGHGCDD
;
A
#
# COMPACT_ATOMS: atom_id res chain seq x y z
N MET A 1 -74.24 -25.02 -10.33
CA MET A 1 -73.99 -25.13 -11.78
C MET A 1 -72.85 -24.16 -12.08
N GLY A 2 -71.56 -24.51 -12.00
CA GLY A 2 -70.90 -25.67 -12.57
C GLY A 2 -70.58 -25.36 -14.03
N LEU A 3 -69.34 -24.95 -14.33
CA LEU A 3 -68.60 -25.28 -15.55
C LEU A 3 -67.13 -24.83 -15.39
N MET A 4 -66.27 -25.86 -15.28
CA MET A 4 -64.82 -25.80 -15.42
C MET A 4 -64.43 -25.51 -16.87
N LEU A 5 -63.33 -24.80 -17.09
CA LEU A 5 -62.56 -24.90 -18.35
C LEU A 5 -61.07 -25.09 -18.02
N PRO A 6 -60.34 -25.95 -18.75
CA PRO A 6 -58.99 -26.37 -18.39
C PRO A 6 -57.89 -25.54 -19.07
N SER A 7 -56.82 -25.32 -18.33
CA SER A 7 -55.57 -24.72 -18.77
C SER A 7 -54.77 -25.68 -19.66
N THR A 8 -54.78 -25.48 -20.97
CA THR A 8 -53.83 -26.13 -21.88
C THR A 8 -52.57 -25.27 -21.98
N LEU A 9 -51.51 -25.71 -21.30
CA LEU A 9 -50.16 -25.17 -21.47
C LEU A 9 -49.60 -25.65 -22.82
N TYR A 10 -49.34 -24.71 -23.72
CA TYR A 10 -48.62 -24.95 -24.96
C TYR A 10 -47.15 -25.28 -24.65
N TYR A 11 -46.77 -26.55 -24.85
CA TYR A 11 -45.38 -26.99 -24.81
C TYR A 11 -44.74 -26.64 -26.18
N TYR A 12 -43.90 -25.60 -26.22
CA TYR A 12 -43.06 -25.36 -27.39
C TYR A 12 -41.94 -26.39 -27.43
N ARG A 13 -42.02 -27.32 -28.38
CA ARG A 13 -40.96 -28.28 -28.72
C ARG A 13 -39.93 -27.57 -29.59
N THR A 14 -38.94 -26.93 -28.97
CA THR A 14 -37.81 -26.35 -29.69
C THR A 14 -36.92 -27.48 -30.19
N LEU A 15 -36.99 -27.78 -31.49
CA LEU A 15 -36.05 -28.67 -32.16
C LEU A 15 -34.77 -27.88 -32.46
N VAL A 16 -33.69 -28.19 -31.76
CA VAL A 16 -32.35 -27.69 -32.10
C VAL A 16 -31.81 -28.57 -33.21
N LEU A 17 -31.80 -28.07 -34.44
CA LEU A 17 -31.13 -28.71 -35.57
C LEU A 17 -29.66 -28.28 -35.54
N TYR A 18 -28.76 -29.24 -35.30
CA TYR A 18 -27.33 -29.06 -35.54
C TYR A 18 -27.03 -29.45 -36.99
N PRO A 19 -26.62 -28.50 -37.86
CA PRO A 19 -25.97 -28.87 -39.10
C PRO A 19 -24.56 -29.39 -38.77
N ASP A 20 -24.08 -30.36 -39.54
CA ASP A 20 -22.71 -30.93 -39.49
C ASP A 20 -22.52 -32.19 -38.63
N VAL A 21 -23.33 -33.22 -38.86
CA VAL A 21 -22.90 -34.62 -38.64
C VAL A 21 -23.04 -35.38 -39.98
N PRO A 22 -21.93 -35.70 -40.67
CA PRO A 22 -21.95 -36.68 -41.74
C PRO A 22 -22.05 -38.08 -41.11
N ASP A 23 -22.80 -38.96 -41.77
CA ASP A 23 -23.14 -40.33 -41.37
C ASP A 23 -24.37 -40.45 -40.46
N GLY A 24 -25.48 -40.81 -41.12
CA GLY A 24 -26.84 -40.88 -40.59
C GLY A 24 -27.07 -41.98 -39.54
N HIS A 25 -26.48 -41.81 -38.36
CA HIS A 25 -26.82 -42.58 -37.17
C HIS A 25 -27.78 -41.79 -36.28
N VAL A 26 -29.05 -42.19 -36.29
CA VAL A 26 -30.07 -41.72 -35.35
C VAL A 26 -29.83 -42.41 -34.01
N TYR A 27 -29.20 -41.72 -33.07
CA TYR A 27 -29.15 -42.18 -31.68
C TYR A 27 -30.44 -41.79 -30.96
N PRO A 28 -31.18 -42.73 -30.36
CA PRO A 28 -32.30 -42.38 -29.50
C PRO A 28 -31.77 -41.68 -28.25
N ILE A 29 -32.09 -40.40 -28.08
CA ILE A 29 -31.88 -39.71 -26.81
C ILE A 29 -32.90 -40.28 -25.83
N ILE A 30 -32.46 -41.25 -25.01
CA ILE A 30 -33.23 -41.74 -23.87
C ILE A 30 -33.15 -40.64 -22.81
N ILE A 31 -34.18 -39.80 -22.73
CA ILE A 31 -34.37 -38.90 -21.59
C ILE A 31 -34.81 -39.80 -20.42
N LEU A 32 -33.85 -40.24 -19.61
CA LEU A 32 -34.13 -40.87 -18.33
C LEU A 32 -34.79 -39.82 -17.44
N SER A 33 -36.10 -39.97 -17.24
CA SER A 33 -36.87 -39.23 -16.25
C SER A 33 -36.27 -39.48 -14.86
N PRO A 34 -35.86 -38.45 -14.10
CA PRO A 34 -35.35 -38.64 -12.76
C PRO A 34 -36.52 -39.00 -11.85
N THR A 35 -36.60 -40.26 -11.44
CA THR A 35 -37.43 -40.64 -10.29
C THR A 35 -36.82 -39.99 -9.05
N LEU A 36 -37.54 -39.00 -8.55
CA LEU A 36 -37.34 -38.31 -7.28
C LEU A 36 -37.34 -39.30 -6.12
N SER A 37 -36.16 -39.57 -5.56
CA SER A 37 -36.00 -39.87 -4.13
C SER A 37 -34.53 -39.73 -3.74
N SER A 38 -34.06 -38.50 -3.69
CA SER A 38 -32.87 -38.17 -2.93
C SER A 38 -33.06 -36.76 -2.40
N SER A 39 -33.07 -36.63 -1.09
CA SER A 39 -33.12 -35.36 -0.36
C SER A 39 -31.82 -34.59 -0.63
N TYR A 40 -31.68 -34.01 -1.81
CA TYR A 40 -30.70 -32.96 -2.02
C TYR A 40 -31.26 -31.72 -1.35
N ASN A 41 -30.68 -31.36 -0.21
CA ASN A 41 -30.87 -30.03 0.35
C ASN A 41 -30.48 -29.03 -0.74
N ALA A 42 -31.47 -28.34 -1.29
CA ALA A 42 -31.27 -27.26 -2.23
C ALA A 42 -30.55 -26.13 -1.49
N THR A 43 -29.22 -26.21 -1.42
CA THR A 43 -28.39 -25.07 -1.07
C THR A 43 -28.61 -24.06 -2.19
N THR A 44 -29.47 -23.08 -1.92
CA THR A 44 -29.66 -21.91 -2.77
C THR A 44 -28.29 -21.39 -3.19
N PRO A 45 -28.07 -21.06 -4.49
CA PRO A 45 -26.83 -20.41 -4.90
C PRO A 45 -26.62 -19.18 -4.00
N PRO A 46 -25.41 -18.95 -3.46
CA PRO A 46 -25.18 -17.81 -2.59
C PRO A 46 -25.51 -16.55 -3.37
N THR A 47 -26.55 -15.84 -2.93
CA THR A 47 -26.89 -14.51 -3.44
C THR A 47 -25.63 -13.64 -3.37
N PRO A 48 -25.24 -12.93 -4.44
CA PRO A 48 -24.09 -12.05 -4.39
C PRO A 48 -24.38 -10.94 -3.38
N THR A 49 -23.84 -11.08 -2.17
CA THR A 49 -23.94 -10.06 -1.15
C THR A 49 -23.21 -8.82 -1.68
N LYS A 50 -23.86 -7.66 -1.55
CA LYS A 50 -23.26 -6.36 -1.84
C LYS A 50 -22.02 -6.22 -0.95
N ARG A 51 -20.84 -6.53 -1.49
CA ARG A 51 -19.58 -6.40 -0.75
C ARG A 51 -19.34 -4.92 -0.48
N ASN A 52 -19.06 -4.58 0.78
CA ASN A 52 -18.62 -3.23 1.10
C ASN A 52 -17.25 -3.01 0.47
N MET A 53 -17.05 -1.86 -0.20
CA MET A 53 -15.77 -1.57 -0.87
C MET A 53 -14.59 -1.59 0.10
N GLU A 54 -14.82 -1.22 1.37
CA GLU A 54 -13.81 -1.26 2.42
C GLU A 54 -13.29 -2.67 2.70
N GLU A 55 -14.15 -3.69 2.68
CA GLU A 55 -13.74 -5.08 2.89
C GLU A 55 -12.77 -5.57 1.81
N LEU A 56 -12.94 -5.08 0.58
CA LEU A 56 -12.05 -5.40 -0.53
C LEU A 56 -10.67 -4.72 -0.40
N LEU A 57 -10.59 -3.62 0.36
CA LEU A 57 -9.39 -2.82 0.56
C LEU A 57 -8.66 -3.14 1.89
N THR A 58 -9.27 -3.98 2.73
CA THR A 58 -8.73 -4.43 4.00
C THR A 58 -7.75 -5.58 3.82
N CYS A 59 -6.61 -5.51 4.50
CA CYS A 59 -5.63 -6.58 4.51
C CYS A 59 -6.13 -7.75 5.38
N PRO A 60 -6.15 -9.00 4.89
CA PRO A 60 -6.65 -10.16 5.65
C PRO A 60 -5.72 -10.61 6.79
N VAL A 61 -4.55 -9.98 6.95
CA VAL A 61 -3.58 -10.31 8.01
C VAL A 61 -3.75 -9.38 9.22
N CYS A 62 -3.73 -8.06 9.01
CA CYS A 62 -3.88 -7.09 10.09
C CYS A 62 -5.32 -6.61 10.29
N LEU A 63 -6.23 -6.94 9.36
CA LEU A 63 -7.64 -6.55 9.38
C LEU A 63 -7.88 -5.02 9.36
N GLU A 64 -6.88 -4.27 8.90
CA GLU A 64 -6.95 -2.82 8.65
C GLU A 64 -6.92 -2.55 7.14
N LEU A 65 -7.35 -1.35 6.73
CA LEU A 65 -7.12 -0.86 5.37
C LEU A 65 -5.64 -0.99 5.00
N ALA A 66 -5.36 -1.60 3.85
CA ALA A 66 -4.01 -1.99 3.49
C ALA A 66 -3.04 -0.78 3.51
N LYS A 67 -1.90 -0.91 4.19
CA LYS A 67 -0.79 0.07 4.22
C LYS A 67 0.23 -0.32 3.17
N VAL A 68 0.53 0.58 2.23
CA VAL A 68 1.35 0.30 1.04
C VAL A 68 0.83 -0.96 0.33
N PRO A 69 -0.36 -0.88 -0.29
CA PRO A 69 -1.09 -2.05 -0.77
C PRO A 69 -0.30 -2.84 -1.82
N ARG A 70 -0.29 -4.16 -1.65
CA ARG A 70 0.31 -5.13 -2.57
C ARG A 70 -0.72 -6.17 -2.94
N GLU A 71 -0.81 -6.48 -4.22
CA GLU A 71 -1.74 -7.46 -4.76
C GLU A 71 -1.01 -8.79 -4.97
N THR A 72 -1.60 -9.89 -4.53
CA THR A 72 -1.04 -11.22 -4.82
C THR A 72 -1.31 -11.63 -6.26
N ILE A 73 -0.33 -12.24 -6.92
CA ILE A 73 -0.49 -12.73 -8.29
C ILE A 73 -1.43 -13.96 -8.37
N CYS A 74 -1.48 -14.76 -7.30
CA CYS A 74 -2.21 -16.03 -7.29
C CYS A 74 -3.74 -15.89 -7.22
N CYS A 75 -4.25 -14.87 -6.50
CA CYS A 75 -5.69 -14.71 -6.28
C CYS A 75 -6.15 -13.25 -6.20
N ASN A 76 -5.30 -12.30 -6.59
CA ASN A 76 -5.61 -10.86 -6.65
C ASN A 76 -6.08 -10.26 -5.31
N GLN A 77 -5.65 -10.87 -4.19
CA GLN A 77 -5.95 -10.36 -2.85
C GLN A 77 -4.97 -9.27 -2.43
N LEU A 78 -5.48 -8.30 -1.67
CA LEU A 78 -4.73 -7.14 -1.22
C LEU A 78 -4.15 -7.36 0.18
N PHE A 79 -2.88 -6.98 0.34
CA PHE A 79 -2.13 -7.07 1.59
C PHE A 79 -1.36 -5.77 1.84
N CYS A 80 -1.03 -5.50 3.11
CA CYS A 80 0.03 -4.54 3.41
C CYS A 80 1.38 -5.11 2.95
N LEU A 81 2.30 -4.26 2.49
CA LEU A 81 3.65 -4.69 2.13
C LEU A 81 4.34 -5.42 3.30
N GLU A 82 4.22 -4.88 4.51
CA GLU A 82 4.84 -5.47 5.72
C GLU A 82 4.19 -6.80 6.11
N CYS A 83 2.86 -6.92 5.96
CA CYS A 83 2.15 -8.16 6.24
C CYS A 83 2.46 -9.27 5.23
N ALA A 84 2.69 -8.91 3.97
CA ALA A 84 2.96 -9.88 2.91
C ALA A 84 4.42 -10.39 2.92
N ARG A 85 5.40 -9.53 3.24
CA ARG A 85 6.84 -9.88 3.23
C ARG A 85 7.22 -11.20 3.93
N PRO A 86 6.73 -11.52 5.13
CA PRO A 86 7.12 -12.75 5.81
C PRO A 86 6.40 -14.01 5.30
N LEU A 87 5.38 -13.86 4.44
CA LEU A 87 4.54 -14.98 4.01
C LEU A 87 5.21 -15.77 2.89
N GLN A 88 5.24 -17.09 3.05
CA GLN A 88 5.69 -18.03 2.00
C GLN A 88 4.52 -18.66 1.23
N ARG A 89 3.31 -18.58 1.78
CA ARG A 89 2.08 -19.14 1.20
C ARG A 89 0.96 -18.13 1.34
N CYS A 90 0.05 -18.08 0.37
CA CYS A 90 -1.09 -17.18 0.45
C CYS A 90 -2.04 -17.63 1.58
N PRO A 91 -2.37 -16.78 2.57
CA PRO A 91 -3.28 -17.17 3.65
C PRO A 91 -4.73 -17.32 3.16
N VAL A 92 -5.08 -16.73 2.01
CA VAL A 92 -6.44 -16.76 1.46
C VAL A 92 -6.67 -18.00 0.59
N CYS A 93 -5.83 -18.24 -0.42
CA CYS A 93 -6.00 -19.37 -1.35
C CYS A 93 -5.05 -20.55 -1.11
N ARG A 94 -4.13 -20.44 -0.14
CA ARG A 94 -3.13 -21.48 0.22
C ARG A 94 -2.14 -21.84 -0.90
N ALA A 95 -2.04 -21.04 -1.95
CA ALA A 95 -1.06 -21.24 -3.01
C ALA A 95 0.38 -21.16 -2.49
N GLU A 96 1.23 -22.09 -2.95
CA GLU A 96 2.65 -22.18 -2.57
C GLU A 96 3.53 -21.16 -3.29
N ARG A 97 3.14 -20.74 -4.50
CA ARG A 97 3.82 -19.66 -5.23
C ARG A 97 3.29 -18.31 -4.78
N PHE A 98 3.67 -17.90 -3.58
CA PHE A 98 3.31 -16.59 -3.04
C PHE A 98 4.21 -15.52 -3.63
N SER A 99 3.62 -14.65 -4.45
CA SER A 99 4.28 -13.48 -5.02
C SER A 99 3.32 -12.31 -5.02
N ILE A 100 3.87 -11.12 -4.80
CA ILE A 100 3.15 -9.86 -4.66
C ILE A 100 3.65 -8.85 -5.68
N ARG A 101 2.75 -7.99 -6.15
CA ARG A 101 3.05 -6.87 -7.04
C ARG A 101 2.48 -5.57 -6.50
N GLU A 102 3.02 -4.45 -6.96
CA GLU A 102 2.42 -3.15 -6.71
C GLU A 102 1.10 -2.99 -7.46
N ASN A 103 0.12 -2.35 -6.82
CA ASN A 103 -1.09 -1.91 -7.49
C ASN A 103 -1.28 -0.40 -7.22
N LYS A 104 -0.74 0.43 -8.12
CA LYS A 104 -0.78 1.90 -8.01
C LYS A 104 -2.21 2.46 -8.05
N LEU A 105 -3.14 1.80 -8.75
CA LEU A 105 -4.53 2.21 -8.78
C LEU A 105 -5.18 2.06 -7.41
N VAL A 106 -4.98 0.89 -6.76
CA VAL A 106 -5.50 0.66 -5.41
C VAL A 106 -4.86 1.59 -4.39
N ALA A 107 -3.56 1.88 -4.52
CA ALA A 107 -2.90 2.88 -3.69
C ALA A 107 -3.60 4.24 -3.79
N ARG A 108 -3.83 4.75 -5.02
CA ARG A 108 -4.54 6.02 -5.23
C ARG A 108 -5.96 6.03 -4.67
N ILE A 109 -6.69 4.91 -4.79
CA ILE A 109 -8.04 4.78 -4.22
C ILE A 109 -7.99 4.82 -2.69
N LEU A 110 -7.03 4.13 -2.08
CA LEU A 110 -6.84 4.17 -0.63
C LEU A 110 -6.42 5.55 -0.14
N ASP A 111 -5.57 6.24 -0.89
CA ASP A 111 -5.06 7.57 -0.56
C ASP A 111 -6.13 8.66 -0.66
N SER A 112 -7.15 8.47 -1.49
CA SER A 112 -8.27 9.40 -1.63
C SER A 112 -9.35 9.24 -0.56
N LEU A 113 -9.29 8.20 0.27
CA LEU A 113 -10.27 8.00 1.35
C LEU A 113 -10.21 9.14 2.36
N PRO A 114 -11.35 9.75 2.71
CA PRO A 114 -11.42 10.76 3.75
C PRO A 114 -11.21 10.11 5.12
N ILE A 115 -10.35 10.71 5.93
CA ILE A 115 -10.09 10.29 7.30
C ILE A 115 -10.13 11.50 8.23
N ALA A 116 -10.55 11.26 9.47
CA ALA A 116 -10.49 12.26 10.51
C ALA A 116 -9.06 12.43 11.01
N CYS A 117 -8.69 13.66 11.35
CA CYS A 117 -7.42 13.93 12.01
C CYS A 117 -7.33 13.18 13.37
N PRO A 118 -6.22 12.49 13.66
CA PRO A 118 -6.00 11.82 14.95
C PRO A 118 -6.00 12.76 16.17
N PHE A 119 -5.77 14.07 15.94
CA PHE A 119 -5.80 15.10 16.99
C PHE A 119 -7.16 15.80 17.11
N GLU A 120 -8.20 15.26 16.46
CA GLU A 120 -9.58 15.75 16.55
C GLU A 120 -9.75 17.24 16.23
N CYS A 121 -8.94 17.76 15.30
CA CYS A 121 -9.01 19.18 14.89
C CYS A 121 -10.26 19.54 14.06
N GLY A 122 -11.14 18.57 13.80
CA GLY A 122 -12.33 18.73 12.98
C GLY A 122 -12.09 18.71 11.47
N ALA A 123 -10.83 18.69 11.01
CA ALA A 123 -10.53 18.55 9.58
C ALA A 123 -10.77 17.11 9.09
N SER A 124 -11.41 17.01 7.92
CA SER A 124 -11.48 15.78 7.13
C SER A 124 -10.44 15.87 6.03
N VAL A 125 -9.38 15.08 6.13
CA VAL A 125 -8.26 15.06 5.18
C VAL A 125 -8.24 13.73 4.44
N THR A 126 -7.64 13.70 3.25
CA THR A 126 -7.42 12.44 2.55
C THR A 126 -6.29 11.65 3.22
N ARG A 127 -6.38 10.33 3.19
CA ARG A 127 -5.34 9.46 3.76
C ARG A 127 -3.94 9.79 3.22
N GLY A 128 -3.82 10.06 1.93
CA GLY A 128 -2.55 10.41 1.29
C GLY A 128 -1.93 11.73 1.80
N ASN A 129 -2.76 12.67 2.25
CA ASN A 129 -2.31 13.98 2.75
C ASN A 129 -2.28 14.06 4.29
N LEU A 130 -2.47 12.93 4.98
CA LEU A 130 -2.54 12.91 6.43
C LEU A 130 -1.23 13.33 7.09
N GLU A 131 -0.09 12.87 6.57
CA GLU A 131 1.22 13.18 7.15
C GLU A 131 1.52 14.69 7.06
N ASP A 132 1.22 15.31 5.93
CA ASP A 132 1.34 16.75 5.72
C ASP A 132 0.42 17.54 6.66
N HIS A 133 -0.81 17.05 6.86
CA HIS A 133 -1.72 17.62 7.83
C HIS A 133 -1.18 17.48 9.26
N ILE A 134 -0.70 16.30 9.67
CA ILE A 134 -0.13 16.07 11.00
C ILE A 134 1.08 16.97 11.25
N ALA A 135 1.89 17.25 10.23
CA ALA A 135 3.02 18.16 10.33
C ALA A 135 2.60 19.60 10.70
N THR A 136 1.46 20.05 10.18
CA THR A 136 0.96 21.43 10.28
C THR A 136 -0.26 21.60 11.18
N CYS A 137 -0.77 20.51 11.78
CA CYS A 137 -1.99 20.52 12.57
C CYS A 137 -1.84 21.40 13.83
N GLU A 138 -2.75 22.34 14.00
CA GLU A 138 -2.77 23.26 15.15
C GLU A 138 -3.08 22.56 16.47
N GLN A 139 -3.74 21.41 16.45
CA GLN A 139 -4.06 20.64 17.65
C GLN A 139 -2.92 19.69 18.07
N ARG A 140 -1.88 19.55 17.25
CA ARG A 140 -0.73 18.70 17.58
C ARG A 140 0.05 19.31 18.75
N MET A 141 0.37 18.49 19.74
CA MET A 141 1.24 18.89 20.85
C MET A 141 2.71 18.69 20.46
N PHE A 142 3.54 19.68 20.77
CA PHE A 142 4.98 19.67 20.58
C PHE A 142 5.66 19.84 21.92
N ASP A 143 6.55 18.91 22.25
CA ASP A 143 7.26 18.94 23.52
C ASP A 143 8.62 19.63 23.40
N CYS A 144 8.89 20.56 24.31
CA CYS A 144 10.21 21.15 24.47
C CYS A 144 11.20 20.09 24.98
N ARG A 145 12.31 19.92 24.28
CA ARG A 145 13.34 18.92 24.62
C ARG A 145 14.45 19.46 25.52
N VAL A 146 14.35 20.74 25.92
CA VAL A 146 15.33 21.38 26.79
C VAL A 146 15.07 20.93 28.21
N SER A 147 16.02 20.23 28.82
CA SER A 147 15.87 19.61 30.15
C SER A 147 15.62 20.62 31.28
N THR A 148 16.00 21.89 31.08
CA THR A 148 15.83 22.98 32.05
C THR A 148 14.60 23.84 31.77
N CYS A 149 13.76 23.48 30.79
CA CYS A 149 12.59 24.27 30.46
C CYS A 149 11.38 23.90 31.33
N GLU A 150 10.70 24.91 31.87
CA GLU A 150 9.48 24.73 32.68
C GLU A 150 8.25 24.44 31.81
N GLN A 151 8.23 24.93 30.57
CA GLN A 151 7.13 24.71 29.62
C GLN A 151 7.42 23.49 28.75
N ILE A 152 6.84 22.36 29.14
CA ILE A 152 7.16 21.08 28.51
C ILE A 152 6.41 20.89 27.19
N SER A 153 5.21 21.46 27.01
CA SER A 153 4.37 21.15 25.84
C SER A 153 3.61 22.37 25.30
N HIS A 154 3.62 22.54 23.97
CA HIS A 154 2.96 23.61 23.24
C HIS A 154 1.99 23.06 22.21
N LYS A 155 0.85 23.74 22.05
CA LYS A 155 -0.19 23.37 21.10
C LYS A 155 0.03 24.05 19.75
N GLY A 156 0.23 23.25 18.72
CA GLY A 156 0.51 23.71 17.37
C GLY A 156 1.96 24.16 17.18
N GLN A 157 2.41 24.08 15.93
CA GLN A 157 3.80 24.35 15.58
C GLN A 157 4.19 25.81 15.81
N ALA A 158 3.28 26.76 15.54
CA ALA A 158 3.57 28.18 15.68
C ALA A 158 3.92 28.58 17.13
N LEU A 159 3.12 28.15 18.11
CA LEU A 159 3.38 28.44 19.54
C LEU A 159 4.66 27.76 20.03
N TYR A 160 4.94 26.54 19.55
CA TYR A 160 6.19 25.86 19.85
C TYR A 160 7.41 26.61 19.31
N LEU A 161 7.37 27.04 18.04
CA LEU A 161 8.47 27.80 17.43
C LEU A 161 8.67 29.15 18.12
N GLN A 162 7.58 29.83 18.48
CA GLN A 162 7.66 31.06 19.26
C GLN A 162 8.33 30.82 20.63
N HIS A 163 7.93 29.77 21.35
CA HIS A 163 8.58 29.39 22.61
C HIS A 163 10.09 29.14 22.43
N MET A 164 10.50 28.43 21.37
CA MET A 164 11.92 28.17 21.10
C MET A 164 12.70 29.48 20.88
N VAL A 165 12.12 30.47 20.19
CA VAL A 165 12.76 31.77 19.97
C VAL A 165 12.81 32.60 21.26
N ASP A 166 11.74 32.62 22.04
CA ASP A 166 11.61 33.48 23.21
C ASP A 166 12.36 32.94 24.44
N GLN A 167 12.39 31.62 24.65
CA GLN A 167 12.94 30.99 25.85
C GLN A 167 14.28 30.28 25.61
N HIS A 168 14.59 29.94 24.35
CA HIS A 168 15.79 29.18 23.99
C HIS A 168 16.55 29.76 22.79
N PRO A 169 16.83 31.08 22.75
CA PRO A 169 17.46 31.73 21.59
C PRO A 169 18.84 31.15 21.26
N ASP A 170 19.63 30.80 22.28
CA ASP A 170 20.97 30.24 22.10
C ASP A 170 20.95 28.92 21.31
N LEU A 171 19.95 28.06 21.57
CA LEU A 171 19.80 26.79 20.85
C LEU A 171 19.34 27.02 19.40
N VAL A 172 18.49 28.03 19.17
CA VAL A 172 18.06 28.39 17.82
C VAL A 172 19.25 28.89 17.01
N GLU A 173 20.10 29.75 17.58
CA GLU A 173 21.31 30.26 16.92
C GLU A 173 22.30 29.13 16.60
N GLU A 174 22.52 28.20 17.53
CA GLU A 174 23.38 27.04 17.31
C GLU A 174 22.89 26.19 16.13
N VAL A 175 21.59 25.87 16.09
CA VAL A 175 20.99 25.06 15.03
C VAL A 175 21.09 25.77 13.67
N LEU A 176 20.84 27.07 13.62
CA LEU A 176 20.96 27.86 12.39
C LEU A 176 22.40 27.85 11.87
N THR A 177 23.38 28.03 12.76
CA THR A 177 24.80 28.01 12.40
C THR A 177 25.19 26.64 11.83
N GLN A 178 24.81 25.55 12.51
CA GLN A 178 25.06 24.19 12.02
C GLN A 178 24.41 23.92 10.65
N PHE A 179 23.21 24.47 10.42
CA PHE A 179 22.52 24.31 9.13
C PHE A 179 23.29 24.97 7.99
N PHE A 180 23.76 26.22 8.17
CA PHE A 180 24.55 26.92 7.14
C PHE A 180 25.89 26.22 6.88
N ASP A 181 26.59 25.80 7.94
CA ASP A 181 27.86 25.08 7.82
C ASP A 181 27.73 23.77 7.03
N ASN A 182 26.66 23.01 7.28
CA ASN A 182 26.43 21.75 6.59
C ASN A 182 26.18 21.96 5.09
N ARG A 183 25.43 23.00 4.71
CA ARG A 183 25.21 23.35 3.29
C ARG A 183 26.50 23.75 2.58
N GLU A 184 27.41 24.45 3.26
CA GLU A 184 28.70 24.79 2.68
C GLU A 184 29.59 23.55 2.47
N LYS A 185 29.59 22.62 3.43
CA LYS A 185 30.31 21.34 3.32
C LYS A 185 29.77 20.50 2.15
N GLU A 186 28.46 20.46 1.97
CA GLU A 186 27.82 19.76 0.84
C GLU A 186 28.22 20.36 -0.51
N LYS A 187 28.25 21.71 -0.63
CA LYS A 187 28.73 22.39 -1.85
C LYS A 187 30.19 22.07 -2.17
N LYS A 188 31.08 22.18 -1.18
CA LYS A 188 32.51 21.86 -1.36
C LYS A 188 32.72 20.40 -1.75
N LYS A 189 31.93 19.49 -1.18
CA LYS A 189 31.97 18.06 -1.54
C LYS A 189 31.54 17.85 -3.00
N ALA A 190 30.44 18.48 -3.43
CA ALA A 190 29.96 18.42 -4.80
C ALA A 190 30.99 18.98 -5.81
N GLU A 191 31.62 20.12 -5.50
CA GLU A 191 32.66 20.74 -6.32
C GLU A 191 33.94 19.89 -6.40
N SER A 192 34.37 19.30 -5.28
CA SER A 192 35.52 18.38 -5.25
C SER A 192 35.29 17.05 -5.96
N SER A 193 34.03 16.66 -6.17
CA SER A 193 33.66 15.45 -6.91
C SER A 193 33.58 15.65 -8.43
N LEU A 194 33.75 16.89 -8.91
CA LEU A 194 33.65 17.24 -10.34
C LEU A 194 35.00 17.45 -11.03
N THR A 195 36.13 17.13 -10.39
CA THR A 195 37.42 17.08 -11.08
C THR A 195 37.52 15.81 -11.92
N ILE A 196 36.98 15.87 -13.14
CA ILE A 196 37.35 14.99 -14.24
C ILE A 196 38.78 15.38 -14.63
N GLU A 197 39.74 14.48 -14.45
CA GLU A 197 41.10 14.68 -14.94
C GLU A 197 41.04 14.87 -16.48
N PRO A 198 41.69 15.91 -17.04
CA PRO A 198 41.83 16.02 -18.47
C PRO A 198 42.83 14.96 -18.93
N GLU A 199 42.35 13.77 -19.26
CA GLU A 199 43.15 12.82 -20.04
C GLU A 199 43.36 13.42 -21.43
N ILE A 200 44.54 14.03 -21.60
CA ILE A 200 45.12 14.39 -22.88
C ILE A 200 45.37 13.08 -23.62
N GLY A 201 44.48 12.71 -24.55
CA GLY A 201 44.65 11.48 -25.32
C GLY A 201 43.67 11.31 -26.48
N GLY A 202 43.89 12.02 -27.58
CA GLY A 202 43.48 11.56 -28.91
C GLY A 202 42.12 12.02 -29.43
N PHE A 203 42.06 13.24 -29.96
CA PHE A 203 41.04 13.62 -30.92
C PHE A 203 41.24 12.80 -32.22
N SER A 204 40.46 11.74 -32.40
CA SER A 204 40.17 11.19 -33.72
C SER A 204 38.73 11.52 -34.06
N ALA A 205 38.57 12.36 -35.08
CA ALA A 205 37.29 12.75 -35.62
C ALA A 205 36.50 11.51 -36.08
N LEU A 206 35.39 11.21 -35.39
CA LEU A 206 34.33 10.38 -35.93
C LEU A 206 33.07 11.23 -36.05
N SER A 207 32.57 11.27 -37.27
CA SER A 207 31.40 11.96 -37.75
C SER A 207 30.17 11.72 -36.88
N ILE A 208 29.63 12.79 -36.31
CA ILE A 208 28.34 12.80 -35.62
C ILE A 208 27.24 12.65 -36.68
N GLY A 209 26.67 11.44 -36.74
CA GLY A 209 25.39 11.20 -37.39
C GLY A 209 24.26 11.72 -36.49
N SER A 210 23.33 12.44 -37.09
CA SER A 210 22.21 13.16 -36.46
C SER A 210 21.13 12.24 -35.86
N ARG A 211 21.49 11.40 -34.88
CA ARG A 211 20.54 10.54 -34.16
C ARG A 211 20.71 10.53 -32.64
N ASP A 212 21.83 11.05 -32.13
CA ASP A 212 22.18 11.00 -30.70
C ASP A 212 21.61 12.16 -29.85
N ILE A 213 20.92 13.12 -30.48
CA ILE A 213 20.26 14.22 -29.75
C ILE A 213 18.94 13.76 -29.10
N TYR A 214 18.28 12.75 -29.65
CA TYR A 214 17.01 12.25 -29.09
C TYR A 214 17.18 11.27 -27.92
N ASP A 215 18.33 10.60 -27.80
CA ASP A 215 18.59 9.70 -26.66
C ASP A 215 19.09 10.45 -25.42
N ALA A 216 19.70 11.63 -25.59
CA ALA A 216 20.13 12.49 -24.48
C ALA A 216 18.96 13.17 -23.74
N TRP A 217 17.77 13.28 -24.35
CA TRP A 217 16.57 13.86 -23.73
C TRP A 217 15.69 12.81 -23.02
N ALA A 218 15.85 11.52 -23.33
CA ALA A 218 15.05 10.44 -22.74
C ALA A 218 15.53 10.01 -21.33
N GLY A 219 16.78 10.33 -20.95
CA GLY A 219 17.33 10.00 -19.62
C GLY A 219 16.77 10.83 -18.46
N TYR A 220 16.15 11.99 -18.74
CA TYR A 220 15.70 12.91 -17.68
C TYR A 220 14.33 12.58 -17.06
N TYR A 221 13.67 11.49 -17.46
CA TYR A 221 12.31 11.16 -17.00
C TYR A 221 12.13 9.77 -16.38
N LEU A 222 13.19 9.00 -16.13
CA LEU A 222 13.09 7.66 -15.52
C LEU A 222 14.05 7.39 -14.34
N ASP A 223 14.77 8.38 -13.83
CA ASP A 223 15.78 8.17 -12.76
C ASP A 223 15.28 8.37 -11.31
N GLU A 224 14.01 8.76 -11.08
CA GLU A 224 13.51 8.90 -9.70
C GLU A 224 13.29 7.56 -8.95
N ASP A 225 13.22 6.43 -9.65
CA ASP A 225 12.98 5.11 -9.02
C ASP A 225 14.28 4.35 -8.66
N ALA A 226 15.47 4.79 -9.12
CA ALA A 226 16.73 4.10 -8.87
C ALA A 226 17.39 4.45 -7.52
N GLU A 227 17.20 5.67 -7.01
CA GLU A 227 17.82 6.11 -5.74
C GLU A 227 17.15 5.53 -4.48
N ILE A 228 15.88 5.13 -4.54
CA ILE A 228 15.15 4.53 -3.41
C ILE A 228 15.68 3.11 -3.10
N SER A 229 16.24 2.42 -4.09
CA SER A 229 16.75 1.06 -3.95
C SER A 229 18.10 1.00 -3.21
N GLN A 230 18.95 2.02 -3.37
CA GLN A 230 20.29 2.05 -2.77
C GLN A 230 20.31 2.53 -1.32
N ARG A 231 19.29 3.28 -0.86
CA ARG A 231 19.16 3.68 0.56
C ARG A 231 18.63 2.56 1.48
N ARG A 232 18.11 1.44 0.95
CA ARG A 232 17.63 0.30 1.75
C ARG A 232 18.70 -0.75 2.06
N SER A 233 19.82 -0.76 1.36
CA SER A 233 20.91 -1.73 1.53
C SER A 233 22.01 -1.29 2.51
N SER A 234 21.92 -0.09 3.08
CA SER A 234 22.93 0.51 3.97
C SER A 234 22.44 0.77 5.41
N LEU A 235 21.55 -0.09 5.92
CA LEU A 235 21.30 -0.18 7.37
C LEU A 235 22.25 -1.23 7.98
N PRO A 236 23.06 -0.87 8.99
CA PRO A 236 23.89 -1.84 9.69
C PRO A 236 23.05 -2.90 10.40
N SER A 237 23.44 -4.16 10.24
CA SER A 237 22.97 -5.29 11.04
C SER A 237 23.55 -5.17 12.45
N ASP A 238 22.77 -4.62 13.39
CA ASP A 238 23.12 -4.66 14.82
C ASP A 238 22.95 -6.09 15.36
N ASN A 239 24.01 -6.86 15.18
CA ASN A 239 24.22 -8.13 15.86
C ASN A 239 24.82 -7.83 17.25
N ASN A 240 24.07 -8.24 18.27
CA ASN A 240 24.59 -8.71 19.55
C ASN A 240 25.01 -7.65 20.61
N ARG A 241 24.05 -7.28 21.48
CA ARG A 241 24.32 -7.11 22.92
C ARG A 241 23.38 -7.96 23.74
N GLY A 242 23.91 -9.06 24.25
CA GLY A 242 23.25 -9.89 25.23
C GLY A 242 23.15 -9.24 26.62
N ARG A 243 22.10 -9.71 27.32
CA ARG A 243 21.95 -9.84 28.78
C ARG A 243 21.64 -8.56 29.58
N ARG A 244 20.38 -8.47 30.04
CA ARG A 244 19.96 -8.86 31.40
C ARG A 244 18.44 -8.96 31.47
N ALA A 245 17.94 -10.16 31.78
CA ALA A 245 16.54 -10.40 32.11
C ALA A 245 16.17 -9.61 33.38
N ARG A 246 15.13 -8.77 33.30
CA ARG A 246 14.45 -8.23 34.47
C ARG A 246 13.39 -9.25 34.93
N PRO A 247 13.38 -9.66 36.21
CA PRO A 247 12.37 -10.59 36.70
C PRO A 247 11.00 -9.90 36.78
N TYR A 248 10.00 -10.61 36.31
CA TYR A 248 8.58 -10.29 36.39
C TYR A 248 8.15 -10.34 37.88
N ARG A 249 7.92 -9.19 38.51
CA ARG A 249 7.19 -9.13 39.79
C ARG A 249 5.70 -9.29 39.49
N ARG A 250 5.14 -10.46 39.82
CA ARG A 250 3.71 -10.57 40.15
C ARG A 250 3.52 -10.12 41.58
N GLY A 251 2.64 -9.15 41.79
CA GLY A 251 2.13 -8.79 43.09
C GLY A 251 0.71 -8.28 42.93
N HIS A 252 -0.21 -9.02 43.58
CA HIS A 252 -1.52 -8.59 44.08
C HIS A 252 -2.58 -8.17 43.05
N GLY A 253 -3.78 -8.73 43.02
CA GLY A 253 -4.62 -9.16 44.14
C GLY A 253 -5.82 -8.21 44.15
N CYS A 254 -6.90 -8.59 43.48
CA CYS A 254 -8.18 -7.90 43.54
C CYS A 254 -9.12 -8.79 44.35
N ASP A 255 -9.21 -8.51 45.65
CA ASP A 255 -10.38 -8.78 46.45
C ASP A 255 -11.28 -7.54 46.31
N ASP A 256 -12.51 -7.76 45.84
CA ASP A 256 -13.79 -7.12 46.20
C ASP A 256 -14.85 -7.38 45.10
#